data_AF-A0A419AYV8-F1
#
_entry.id   AF-A0A419AYV8-F1
#
_cell.length_a   1.000
_cell.length_b   1.000
_cell.length_c   1.000
_cell.angle_alpha   90.00
_cell.angle_beta   90.00
_cell.angle_gamma   90.00
#
_symmetry.space_group_name_H-M   'P 1'
#
loop_
_entity.id
_entity.type
_entity.pdbx_description
1 polymer ?
#
loop_
_entity_poly.entity_id
_entity_poly.type
_entity_poly.pdbx_seq_one_letter_code
_entity_poly.pdbx_strand_id
1 'polypeptide(L)'
;MSISGLFSKLFSRKAGRILLLLALPMIALTQSQSLRRSQDDAMLHIRPYDGAALPDGFYVYQRLNEKGIAIKSITPEQDSLIVRLASPEQSIAARDVLRLSLPKVTITAQQVTTPTPFWQQKLTQKQSKLG
;
A
#
# COMPACT_ATOMS: atom_id res chain seq x y z
N MET A 1 6.88 -62.12 19.72
CA MET A 1 7.66 -61.22 18.86
C MET A 1 7.19 -59.80 19.16
N SER A 2 7.98 -59.03 19.91
CA SER A 2 7.61 -57.71 20.45
C SER A 2 8.62 -56.68 19.98
N ILE A 3 8.15 -55.57 19.39
CA ILE A 3 8.95 -54.36 19.20
C ILE A 3 8.01 -53.13 19.31
N SER A 4 7.53 -52.87 20.53
CA SER A 4 7.00 -51.56 20.90
C SER A 4 8.08 -50.85 21.70
N GLY A 5 8.84 -49.96 21.06
CA GLY A 5 9.95 -49.29 21.71
C GLY A 5 10.37 -47.99 21.04
N LEU A 6 10.32 -46.93 21.84
CA LEU A 6 11.20 -45.76 21.80
C LEU A 6 11.07 -44.79 20.62
N PHE A 7 10.16 -43.82 20.73
CA PHE A 7 10.42 -42.46 20.24
C PHE A 7 9.93 -41.39 21.24
N SER A 8 10.16 -41.61 22.53
CA SER A 8 10.00 -40.56 23.53
C SER A 8 11.37 -39.99 23.92
N LYS A 9 11.43 -38.65 23.85
CA LYS A 9 12.50 -37.76 24.35
C LYS A 9 13.78 -37.70 23.53
N LEU A 10 13.90 -36.67 22.69
CA LEU A 10 15.16 -35.91 22.53
C LEU A 10 14.94 -34.53 21.88
N PHE A 11 13.84 -33.84 22.21
CA PHE A 11 13.79 -32.39 22.00
C PHE A 11 14.58 -31.71 23.13
N SER A 12 15.89 -31.63 22.92
CA SER A 12 16.78 -30.84 23.77
C SER A 12 16.26 -29.41 23.81
N ARG A 13 16.09 -28.85 25.02
CA ARG A 13 15.70 -27.43 25.22
C ARG A 13 16.58 -26.45 24.43
N LYS A 14 17.80 -26.86 24.06
CA LYS A 14 18.73 -26.11 23.21
C LYS A 14 18.32 -26.13 21.73
N ALA A 15 17.85 -27.26 21.19
CA ALA A 15 17.37 -27.38 19.81
C ALA A 15 16.09 -26.56 19.60
N GLY A 16 15.18 -26.54 20.58
CA GLY A 16 14.00 -25.67 20.56
C GLY A 16 14.37 -24.18 20.57
N ARG A 17 15.41 -23.79 21.31
CA ARG A 17 15.92 -22.40 21.35
C ARG A 17 16.56 -21.98 20.02
N ILE A 18 17.32 -22.87 19.37
CA ILE A 18 17.93 -22.59 18.07
C ILE A 18 16.85 -22.45 16.98
N LEU A 19 15.83 -23.30 17.02
CA LEU A 19 14.71 -23.22 16.07
C LEU A 19 13.89 -21.94 16.26
N LEU A 20 13.70 -21.50 17.51
CA LEU A 20 13.03 -20.24 17.84
C LEU A 20 13.85 -19.01 17.40
N LEU A 21 15.18 -19.04 17.56
CA LEU A 21 16.07 -17.96 17.11
C LEU A 21 16.15 -17.84 15.58
N LEU A 22 16.01 -18.94 14.84
CA LEU A 22 15.94 -18.94 13.37
C LEU A 22 14.55 -18.54 12.83
N ALA A 23 13.48 -18.80 13.58
CA ALA A 23 12.12 -18.40 13.19
C ALA A 23 11.86 -16.90 13.36
N LEU A 24 12.46 -16.26 14.38
CA LEU A 24 12.27 -14.82 14.64
C LEU A 24 12.61 -13.89 13.47
N PRO A 25 13.75 -14.01 12.77
CA PRO A 25 14.04 -13.14 11.63
C PRO A 25 13.07 -13.37 10.47
N MET A 26 12.64 -14.61 10.25
CA MET A 26 11.72 -14.96 9.16
C MET A 26 10.34 -14.31 9.34
N ILE A 27 9.86 -14.22 10.58
CA ILE A 27 8.60 -13.54 10.94
C ILE A 27 8.75 -11.99 10.88
N ALA A 28 9.94 -11.46 11.14
CA ALA A 28 10.20 -10.01 11.05
C ALA A 28 10.22 -9.51 9.58
N LEU A 29 10.68 -10.34 8.65
CA LEU A 29 10.73 -10.01 7.22
C LEU A 29 9.35 -9.99 6.54
N THR A 30 8.36 -10.75 7.03
CA THR A 30 6.99 -10.69 6.48
C THR A 30 6.19 -9.51 7.03
N GLN A 31 6.41 -9.12 8.28
CA GLN A 31 5.72 -7.99 8.92
C GLN A 31 6.21 -6.62 8.45
N SER A 32 7.44 -6.54 7.95
CA SER A 32 8.00 -5.27 7.45
C SER A 32 7.39 -4.83 6.10
N GLN A 33 6.81 -5.76 5.33
CA GLN A 33 6.12 -5.43 4.07
C GLN A 33 4.75 -4.80 4.30
N SER A 34 4.01 -5.24 5.32
CA SER A 34 2.70 -4.67 5.66
C SER A 34 2.81 -3.24 6.18
N LEU A 35 3.84 -2.96 6.99
CA LEU A 35 4.05 -1.63 7.57
C LEU A 35 4.51 -0.57 6.55
N ARG A 36 5.23 -0.99 5.50
CA ARG A 36 5.65 -0.11 4.40
C ARG A 36 4.49 0.25 3.47
N ARG A 37 3.57 -0.68 3.21
CA ARG A 37 2.42 -0.46 2.30
C ARG A 37 1.37 0.52 2.87
N SER A 38 1.39 0.81 4.17
CA SER A 38 0.47 1.77 4.77
C SER A 38 0.84 3.24 4.59
N GLN A 39 2.06 3.58 4.15
CA GLN A 39 2.54 4.96 4.20
C GLN A 39 2.54 5.72 2.86
N ASP A 40 2.34 5.04 1.73
CA ASP A 40 2.42 5.66 0.41
C ASP A 40 1.12 5.44 -0.36
N ASP A 41 0.08 6.22 -0.06
CA ASP A 41 -1.17 6.16 -0.81
C ASP A 41 -1.07 7.03 -2.07
N ALA A 42 -1.41 6.48 -3.24
CA ALA A 42 -1.63 7.28 -4.43
C ALA A 42 -3.09 7.69 -4.54
N MET A 43 -3.30 9.00 -4.72
CA MET A 43 -4.59 9.62 -4.95
C MET A 43 -4.71 10.05 -6.42
N LEU A 44 -5.80 9.69 -7.08
CA LEU A 44 -6.17 10.24 -8.37
C LEU A 44 -7.36 11.18 -8.16
N HIS A 45 -7.19 12.42 -8.60
CA HIS A 45 -8.24 13.42 -8.60
C HIS A 45 -8.83 13.51 -10.00
N ILE A 46 -10.11 13.18 -10.13
CA ILE A 46 -10.84 13.16 -11.39
C ILE A 46 -11.82 14.33 -11.37
N ARG A 47 -11.67 15.26 -12.31
CA ARG A 47 -12.54 16.43 -12.46
C ARG A 47 -13.08 16.49 -13.89
N PRO A 48 -14.39 16.71 -14.11
CA PRO A 48 -14.91 16.87 -15.46
C PRO A 48 -14.38 18.18 -16.09
N TYR A 49 -14.34 18.24 -17.42
CA TYR A 49 -14.18 19.52 -18.10
C TYR A 49 -15.43 20.40 -17.91
N ASP A 50 -15.28 21.71 -18.11
CA ASP A 50 -16.41 22.64 -17.98
C ASP A 50 -17.60 22.22 -18.86
N GLY A 51 -18.77 22.07 -18.24
CA GLY A 51 -19.99 21.61 -18.91
C GLY A 51 -20.09 20.10 -19.15
N ALA A 52 -19.10 19.30 -18.72
CA ALA A 52 -19.19 17.84 -18.74
C ALA A 52 -19.73 17.29 -17.40
N ALA A 53 -20.44 16.17 -17.47
CA ALA A 53 -20.94 15.49 -16.29
C ALA A 53 -19.79 14.78 -15.53
N LEU A 54 -19.85 14.80 -14.20
CA LEU A 54 -18.96 14.03 -13.34
C LEU A 54 -19.20 12.52 -13.59
N PRO A 55 -18.15 11.70 -13.81
CA PRO A 55 -18.31 10.26 -13.97
C PRO A 55 -18.78 9.61 -12.67
N ASP A 56 -19.59 8.57 -12.82
CA ASP A 56 -20.03 7.74 -11.70
C ASP A 56 -18.86 6.97 -11.08
N GLY A 57 -18.82 6.94 -9.74
CA GLY A 57 -17.82 6.21 -8.97
C GLY A 57 -17.88 4.70 -9.21
N PHE A 58 -19.05 4.13 -9.49
CA PHE A 58 -19.17 2.69 -9.81
C PHE A 58 -18.54 2.35 -11.16
N TYR A 59 -18.73 3.18 -12.18
CA TYR A 59 -18.07 3.00 -13.48
C TYR A 59 -16.54 3.09 -13.34
N VAL A 60 -16.05 4.08 -12.58
CA VAL A 60 -14.61 4.21 -12.27
C VAL A 60 -14.06 2.95 -11.58
N TYR A 61 -14.79 2.43 -10.58
CA TYR A 61 -14.45 1.17 -9.92
C TYR A 61 -14.32 0.02 -10.92
N GLN A 62 -15.33 -0.17 -11.77
CA GLN A 62 -15.37 -1.28 -12.72
C GLN A 62 -14.17 -1.26 -13.67
N ARG A 63 -13.85 -0.10 -14.28
CA ARG A 63 -12.75 0.01 -15.25
C ARG A 63 -11.38 -0.29 -14.64
N LEU A 64 -11.16 0.13 -13.41
CA LEU A 64 -9.94 -0.15 -12.67
C LEU A 64 -9.88 -1.63 -12.24
N ASN A 65 -10.99 -2.18 -11.75
CA ASN A 65 -11.07 -3.57 -11.33
C ASN A 65 -10.88 -4.56 -12.50
N GLU A 66 -11.41 -4.26 -13.68
CA GLU A 66 -11.19 -5.02 -14.93
C GLU A 66 -9.70 -5.14 -15.30
N LYS A 67 -8.87 -4.20 -14.83
CA LYS A 67 -7.42 -4.17 -15.06
C LYS A 67 -6.62 -4.67 -13.86
N GLY A 68 -7.29 -5.20 -12.83
CA GLY A 68 -6.66 -5.73 -11.61
C GLY A 68 -6.04 -4.63 -10.74
N ILE A 69 -6.50 -3.39 -10.89
CA ILE A 69 -5.99 -2.26 -10.10
C ILE A 69 -6.76 -2.20 -8.78
N ALA A 70 -6.03 -2.31 -7.68
CA ALA A 70 -6.63 -2.37 -6.35
C ALA A 70 -6.92 -0.96 -5.83
N ILE A 71 -8.17 -0.73 -5.44
CA ILE A 71 -8.67 0.56 -4.97
C ILE A 71 -8.90 0.47 -3.47
N LYS A 72 -8.38 1.45 -2.71
CA LYS A 72 -8.66 1.62 -1.28
C LYS A 72 -9.99 2.30 -1.04
N SER A 73 -10.26 3.39 -1.76
CA SER A 73 -11.53 4.10 -1.65
C SER A 73 -11.84 4.91 -2.91
N ILE A 74 -13.12 5.17 -3.11
CA ILE A 74 -13.63 6.14 -4.08
C ILE A 74 -14.53 7.09 -3.30
N THR A 75 -14.23 8.37 -3.35
CA THR A 75 -14.90 9.40 -2.56
C THR A 75 -15.39 10.50 -3.50
N PRO A 76 -16.71 10.71 -3.61
CA PRO A 76 -17.24 11.88 -4.31
C PRO A 76 -17.00 13.15 -3.48
N GLU A 77 -16.61 14.21 -4.17
CA GLU A 77 -16.59 15.60 -3.68
C GLU A 77 -17.51 16.46 -4.55
N GLN A 78 -17.67 17.76 -4.26
CA GLN A 78 -18.64 18.64 -4.95
C GLN A 78 -18.65 18.47 -6.47
N ASP A 79 -17.52 18.65 -7.14
CA ASP A 79 -17.39 18.59 -8.61
C ASP A 79 -16.24 17.68 -9.03
N SER A 80 -15.92 16.68 -8.21
CA SER A 80 -14.80 15.79 -8.50
C SER A 80 -14.94 14.45 -7.80
N LEU A 81 -14.15 13.48 -8.26
CA LEU A 81 -14.06 12.17 -7.67
C LEU A 81 -12.61 11.90 -7.25
N ILE A 82 -12.42 11.50 -6.00
CA ILE A 82 -11.12 11.12 -5.46
C ILE A 82 -11.04 9.59 -5.41
N VAL A 83 -10.04 9.03 -6.08
CA VAL A 83 -9.76 7.59 -6.03
C VAL A 83 -8.45 7.38 -5.29
N ARG A 84 -8.50 6.65 -4.17
CA ARG A 84 -7.30 6.20 -3.44
C ARG A 84 -6.94 4.80 -3.89
N LEU A 85 -5.71 4.61 -4.34
CA LEU A 85 -5.19 3.32 -4.78
C LEU A 85 -4.55 2.58 -3.61
N ALA A 86 -4.60 1.25 -3.65
CA ALA A 86 -3.98 0.41 -2.64
C ALA A 86 -2.45 0.35 -2.75
N SER A 87 -1.92 0.53 -3.96
CA SER A 87 -0.49 0.65 -4.21
C SER A 87 -0.19 1.89 -5.05
N PRO A 88 0.79 2.71 -4.65
CA PRO A 88 1.19 3.89 -5.42
C PRO A 88 1.85 3.53 -6.75
N GLU A 89 2.42 2.33 -6.85
CA GLU A 89 3.01 1.77 -8.07
C GLU A 89 1.97 1.63 -9.18
N GLN A 90 0.69 1.45 -8.82
CA GLN A 90 -0.41 1.29 -9.77
C GLN A 90 -0.98 2.62 -10.27
N SER A 91 -0.49 3.77 -9.77
CA SER A 91 -1.04 5.11 -10.11
C SER A 91 -0.96 5.46 -11.59
N ILE A 92 0.13 5.10 -12.25
CA ILE A 92 0.32 5.37 -13.68
C ILE A 92 -0.66 4.52 -14.50
N ALA A 93 -0.70 3.20 -14.23
CA ALA A 93 -1.62 2.29 -14.91
C ALA A 93 -3.09 2.69 -14.72
N ALA A 94 -3.46 3.06 -13.49
CA ALA A 94 -4.81 3.53 -13.17
C ALA A 94 -5.16 4.81 -13.92
N ARG A 95 -4.26 5.78 -13.95
CA ARG A 95 -4.44 7.02 -14.70
C ARG A 95 -4.63 6.74 -16.19
N ASP A 96 -3.83 5.86 -16.77
CA ASP A 96 -3.89 5.58 -18.20
C ASP A 96 -5.18 4.85 -18.59
N VAL A 97 -5.62 3.87 -17.80
CA VAL A 97 -6.91 3.18 -17.97
C VAL A 97 -8.08 4.17 -17.90
N LEU A 98 -8.05 5.10 -16.94
CA LEU A 98 -9.09 6.09 -16.78
C LEU A 98 -9.06 7.16 -17.88
N ARG A 99 -7.89 7.61 -18.33
CA ARG A 99 -7.76 8.54 -19.47
C ARG A 99 -8.36 7.97 -20.75
N LEU A 100 -8.17 6.68 -21.00
CA LEU A 100 -8.76 5.99 -22.15
C LEU A 100 -10.27 5.78 -21.99
N SER A 101 -10.76 5.59 -20.76
CA SER A 101 -12.17 5.28 -20.49
C SER A 101 -13.05 6.51 -20.27
N LEU A 102 -12.46 7.66 -19.93
CA LEU A 102 -13.13 8.89 -19.56
C LEU A 102 -12.57 10.05 -20.41
N PRO A 103 -13.11 10.29 -21.62
CA PRO A 103 -12.53 11.26 -22.55
C PRO A 103 -12.76 12.72 -22.14
N LYS A 104 -13.70 13.00 -21.22
CA LYS A 104 -14.11 14.37 -20.84
C LYS A 104 -13.74 14.76 -19.40
N VAL A 105 -12.65 14.19 -18.88
CA VAL A 105 -12.19 14.47 -17.51
C VAL A 105 -10.69 14.76 -17.48
N THR A 106 -10.29 15.63 -16.56
CA THR A 106 -8.90 15.82 -16.14
C THR A 106 -8.60 14.85 -15.01
N ILE A 107 -7.46 14.16 -15.10
CA ILE A 107 -6.99 13.22 -14.08
C ILE A 107 -5.61 13.65 -13.60
N THR A 108 -5.52 14.01 -12.32
CA THR A 108 -4.29 14.43 -11.65
C THR A 108 -3.90 13.38 -10.61
N ALA A 109 -2.69 12.83 -10.73
CA ALA A 109 -2.15 11.93 -9.72
C ALA A 109 -1.43 12.75 -8.63
N GLN A 110 -1.75 12.48 -7.38
CA GLN A 110 -1.09 13.01 -6.20
C GLN A 110 -0.52 11.85 -5.40
N GLN A 111 0.77 11.88 -5.14
CA GLN A 111 1.37 10.98 -4.17
C GLN A 111 1.21 11.64 -2.80
N VAL A 112 0.53 10.97 -1.87
CA VAL A 112 0.50 11.44 -0.48
C VAL A 112 1.89 11.23 0.08
N THR A 113 2.73 12.25 0.01
CA THR A 113 3.97 12.26 0.79
C THR A 113 3.53 12.37 2.24
N THR A 114 3.58 11.26 2.98
CA THR A 114 3.33 11.30 4.42
C THR A 114 4.22 12.39 5.02
N PRO A 115 3.65 13.41 5.70
CA PRO A 115 4.45 14.50 6.23
C PRO A 115 5.52 13.91 7.14
N THR A 116 6.77 14.25 6.87
CA THR A 116 7.91 13.79 7.65
C THR A 116 7.61 14.11 9.12
N PRO A 117 7.60 13.11 10.04
CA PRO A 117 7.33 13.36 11.44
C PRO A 117 8.15 14.54 11.93
N PHE A 118 7.51 15.48 12.65
CA PHE A 118 8.17 16.69 13.13
C PHE A 118 9.48 16.42 13.90
N TRP A 119 9.56 15.27 14.56
CA TRP A 119 10.77 14.82 15.25
C TRP A 119 11.95 14.54 14.30
N GLN A 120 11.70 13.96 13.12
CA GLN A 120 12.73 13.78 12.08
C GLN A 120 13.21 15.12 11.53
N GLN A 121 12.31 16.07 11.30
CA GLN A 121 12.69 17.41 10.83
C GLN A 121 13.63 18.12 11.82
N LYS A 122 13.38 17.97 13.13
CA LYS A 122 14.24 18.52 14.18
C LYS A 122 15.65 17.89 14.19
N LEU A 123 15.78 16.60 13.89
CA LEU A 123 17.09 15.94 13.82
C LEU A 123 17.92 16.44 12.63
N THR A 124 17.31 16.56 11.46
CA THR A 124 18.00 17.02 10.24
C THR A 124 18.45 18.48 10.38
N GLN A 125 17.63 19.33 11.01
CA GLN A 125 17.98 20.73 11.31
C GLN A 125 19.18 20.86 12.24
N LYS A 126 19.31 19.98 13.25
CA LYS A 126 20.43 20.02 14.19
C LYS A 126 21.76 19.60 13.56
N GLN A 127 21.74 18.65 12.60
CA GLN A 127 22.95 18.23 11.90
C GLN A 127 23.46 19.27 10.90
N SER A 128 22.57 19.99 10.22
CA SER A 128 22.96 21.04 9.25
C SER A 128 23.68 22.25 9.87
N LYS A 129 23.62 22.41 11.20
CA LYS A 129 24.21 23.55 11.91
C LYS A 129 25.59 23.27 12.51
N LEU A 130 26.18 22.11 12.18
CA LEU A 130 27.50 21.66 12.66
C LEU A 130 28.54 21.57 11.52
N GLY A 131 28.25 22.17 10.36
CA GLY A 131 29.19 22.34 9.25
C GLY A 131 29.72 23.77 9.17
#